data_AF-A0A2H0GCT0-F1
#
_entry.id   AF-A0A2H0GCT0-F1
#
_cell.length_a   1.000
_cell.length_b   1.000
_cell.length_c   1.000
_cell.angle_alpha   90.00
_cell.angle_beta   90.00
_cell.angle_gamma   90.00
#
_symmetry.space_group_name_H-M   'P 1'
#
loop_
_entity.id
_entity.type
_entity.pdbx_description
1 polymer ?
#
loop_
_entity_poly.entity_id
_entity_poly.type
_entity_poly.pdbx_seq_one_letter_code
_entity_poly.pdbx_strand_id
1 'polypeptide(L)'
;MKFKRTYLLLSFLLVFGFSKAQNIRLSIQFNDTSLTQKQQKELFTFNASTTFAGLKNELININRQLSSLSFLTNSADSIIVDSSNFVAYFHLGKQYKWTSLRTQTIDEGVLSKIGFRDKLYNNKPFNQKQLHNFYEKVIAFYENNGYPFASIRLDSVVVKHNTLSGLVHIEKNNLYKIDSVIIKGTATVSDQYIKNYIRIKENDLYNESAVRKMSTRIKELPFVAEVQPPKIYFNEKNTKIVMLLKKK
;
A
#
# COMPACT_ATOMS: atom_id res chain seq x y z
N MET A 1 -66.11 42.70 22.11
CA MET A 1 -66.66 41.97 20.94
C MET A 1 -65.50 41.29 20.23
N LYS A 2 -65.60 39.98 20.01
CA LYS A 2 -64.51 39.06 19.59
C LYS A 2 -64.20 39.21 18.11
N PHE A 3 -62.92 39.16 17.72
CA PHE A 3 -62.50 38.50 16.47
C PHE A 3 -61.14 37.81 16.69
N LYS A 4 -61.18 36.48 16.79
CA LYS A 4 -60.01 35.60 16.75
C LYS A 4 -59.53 35.52 15.30
N ARG A 5 -58.28 35.86 15.02
CA ARG A 5 -57.60 35.52 13.76
C ARG A 5 -56.70 34.31 14.02
N THR A 6 -57.17 33.17 13.54
CA THR A 6 -56.44 31.91 13.48
C THR A 6 -55.48 31.97 12.30
N TYR A 7 -54.16 32.01 12.54
CA TYR A 7 -53.18 31.88 11.47
C TYR A 7 -52.82 30.41 11.30
N LEU A 8 -53.11 29.90 10.10
CA LEU A 8 -52.83 28.55 9.64
C LEU A 8 -51.32 28.43 9.36
N LEU A 9 -50.61 27.69 10.21
CA LEU A 9 -49.19 27.34 10.02
C LEU A 9 -49.11 26.28 8.91
N LEU A 10 -48.73 26.69 7.70
CA LEU A 10 -48.48 25.80 6.58
C LEU A 10 -47.16 25.06 6.82
N SER A 11 -47.24 23.76 7.01
CA SER A 11 -46.08 22.87 7.16
C SER A 11 -45.27 22.82 5.85
N PHE A 12 -44.01 23.26 5.92
CA PHE A 12 -43.05 23.06 4.84
C PHE A 12 -42.57 21.60 4.90
N LEU A 13 -43.30 20.72 4.23
CA LEU A 13 -43.01 19.30 4.10
C LEU A 13 -41.84 19.11 3.13
N LEU A 14 -40.66 18.86 3.71
CA LEU A 14 -39.72 17.81 3.29
C LEU A 14 -39.71 17.44 1.79
N VAL A 15 -38.94 18.18 0.99
CA VAL A 15 -38.35 17.64 -0.23
C VAL A 15 -36.97 17.09 0.13
N PHE A 16 -36.93 15.91 0.76
CA PHE A 16 -35.73 15.07 0.65
C PHE A 16 -35.70 14.59 -0.79
N GLY A 17 -34.81 15.18 -1.59
CA GLY A 17 -34.46 14.68 -2.91
C GLY A 17 -33.94 13.26 -2.77
N PHE A 18 -34.81 12.28 -3.03
CA PHE A 18 -34.39 10.94 -3.39
C PHE A 18 -33.68 11.05 -4.75
N SER A 19 -32.38 11.30 -4.74
CA SER A 19 -31.55 10.99 -5.90
C SER A 19 -31.63 9.47 -6.11
N LYS A 20 -32.53 9.03 -6.98
CA LYS A 20 -32.50 7.66 -7.48
C LYS A 20 -31.13 7.48 -8.14
N ALA A 21 -30.28 6.67 -7.52
CA ALA A 21 -29.11 6.15 -8.19
C ALA A 21 -29.62 5.27 -9.34
N GLN A 22 -29.75 5.84 -10.53
CA GLN A 22 -30.09 5.09 -11.72
C GLN A 22 -28.92 4.14 -12.00
N ASN A 23 -29.20 2.86 -12.10
CA ASN A 23 -28.23 1.87 -12.54
C ASN A 23 -28.05 2.02 -14.06
N ILE A 24 -26.79 2.16 -14.48
CA ILE A 24 -26.39 2.47 -15.84
C ILE A 24 -25.57 1.30 -16.37
N ARG A 25 -25.76 0.97 -17.64
CA ARG A 25 -25.01 -0.09 -18.31
C ARG A 25 -23.67 0.44 -18.81
N LEU A 26 -22.57 -0.07 -18.27
CA LEU A 26 -21.21 0.25 -18.71
C LEU A 26 -20.74 -0.78 -19.75
N SER A 27 -20.15 -0.29 -20.83
CA SER A 27 -19.47 -1.07 -21.86
C SER A 27 -18.08 -0.51 -22.12
N ILE A 28 -17.14 -1.38 -22.45
CA ILE A 28 -15.73 -1.04 -22.68
C ILE A 28 -15.38 -1.31 -24.13
N GLN A 29 -14.77 -0.31 -24.77
CA GLN A 29 -14.24 -0.41 -26.13
C GLN A 29 -12.77 0.03 -26.15
N PHE A 30 -12.00 -0.50 -27.09
CA PHE A 30 -10.59 -0.17 -27.26
C PHE A 30 -10.38 0.59 -28.56
N ASN A 31 -9.65 1.71 -28.49
CA ASN A 31 -9.38 2.60 -29.62
C ASN A 31 -8.29 2.05 -30.54
N ASP A 32 -7.36 1.26 -29.99
CA ASP A 32 -6.12 0.83 -30.63
C ASP A 32 -6.08 -0.67 -30.96
N THR A 33 -7.08 -1.44 -30.56
CA THR A 33 -7.16 -2.90 -30.79
C THR A 33 -8.60 -3.38 -30.76
N SER A 34 -8.93 -4.41 -31.54
CA SER A 34 -10.21 -5.12 -31.45
C SER A 34 -10.07 -6.39 -30.60
N LEU A 35 -10.87 -6.51 -29.54
CA LEU A 35 -10.90 -7.68 -28.66
C LEU A 35 -12.29 -8.29 -28.60
N THR A 36 -12.38 -9.61 -28.73
CA THR A 36 -13.62 -10.36 -28.47
C THR A 36 -14.02 -10.26 -27.00
N GLN A 37 -15.31 -10.47 -26.69
CA GLN A 37 -15.79 -10.47 -25.30
C GLN A 37 -15.06 -11.49 -24.41
N LYS A 38 -14.66 -12.65 -24.98
CA LYS A 38 -13.88 -13.65 -24.26
C LYS A 38 -12.49 -13.12 -23.89
N GLN A 39 -11.77 -12.54 -24.85
CA GLN A 39 -10.45 -11.94 -24.62
C GLN A 39 -10.51 -10.80 -23.61
N GLN A 40 -11.54 -9.94 -23.66
CA GLN A 40 -11.70 -8.87 -22.68
C GLN A 40 -11.86 -9.42 -21.25
N LYS A 41 -12.67 -10.47 -21.08
CA LYS A 41 -12.87 -11.12 -19.77
C LYS A 41 -11.62 -11.79 -19.21
N GLU A 42 -10.69 -12.20 -20.08
CA GLU A 42 -9.38 -12.74 -19.68
C GLU A 42 -8.43 -11.63 -19.20
N LEU A 43 -8.63 -10.38 -19.64
CA LEU A 43 -7.78 -9.24 -19.28
C LEU A 43 -8.28 -8.50 -18.02
N PHE A 44 -9.59 -8.32 -17.88
CA PHE A 44 -10.15 -7.59 -16.74
C PHE A 44 -11.61 -7.95 -16.47
N THR A 45 -12.04 -7.62 -15.26
CA THR A 45 -13.41 -7.71 -14.80
C THR A 45 -13.88 -6.33 -14.32
N PHE A 46 -15.17 -6.06 -14.49
CA PHE A 46 -15.79 -4.80 -14.06
C PHE A 46 -17.28 -5.01 -13.82
N ASN A 47 -17.89 -4.11 -13.04
CA ASN A 47 -19.33 -4.11 -12.86
C ASN A 47 -20.03 -3.42 -14.04
N ALA A 48 -20.69 -4.21 -14.89
CA ALA A 48 -21.44 -3.70 -16.03
C ALA A 48 -22.70 -2.89 -15.65
N SER A 49 -23.18 -3.00 -14.40
CA SER A 49 -24.28 -2.17 -13.87
C SER A 49 -23.74 -1.29 -12.75
N THR A 50 -23.35 -0.06 -13.09
CA THR A 50 -22.75 0.88 -12.14
C THR A 50 -23.56 2.16 -12.03
N THR A 51 -23.21 3.01 -11.06
CA THR A 51 -23.75 4.36 -10.91
C THR A 51 -22.75 5.38 -11.45
N PHE A 52 -23.19 6.61 -11.69
CA PHE A 52 -22.28 7.69 -12.07
C PHE A 52 -21.14 7.89 -11.05
N ALA A 53 -21.45 7.81 -9.75
CA ALA A 53 -20.45 7.91 -8.68
C ALA A 53 -19.47 6.71 -8.67
N GLY A 54 -19.95 5.52 -9.02
CA GLY A 54 -19.14 4.29 -9.10
C GLY A 54 -18.24 4.21 -10.34
N LEU A 55 -18.59 4.91 -11.42
CA LEU A 55 -17.90 4.82 -12.70
C LEU A 55 -16.39 5.07 -12.59
N LYS A 56 -15.98 6.13 -11.89
CA LYS A 56 -14.56 6.46 -11.71
C LYS A 56 -13.80 5.29 -11.08
N ASN A 57 -14.38 4.64 -10.08
CA ASN A 57 -13.75 3.52 -9.39
C ASN A 57 -13.63 2.28 -10.30
N GLU A 58 -14.65 2.02 -11.13
CA GLU A 58 -14.59 0.94 -12.13
C GLU A 58 -13.48 1.18 -13.16
N LEU A 59 -13.36 2.40 -13.70
CA LEU A 59 -12.31 2.72 -14.69
C LEU A 59 -10.90 2.61 -14.09
N ILE A 60 -10.71 3.10 -12.86
CA ILE A 60 -9.45 2.92 -12.11
C ILE A 60 -9.17 1.43 -11.89
N ASN A 61 -10.20 0.62 -11.59
CA ASN A 61 -10.04 -0.81 -11.38
C ASN A 61 -9.64 -1.57 -12.65
N ILE A 62 -10.23 -1.21 -13.80
CA ILE A 62 -9.86 -1.76 -15.11
C ILE A 62 -8.41 -1.39 -15.42
N ASN A 63 -8.03 -0.12 -15.29
CA ASN A 63 -6.67 0.35 -15.55
C ASN A 63 -5.63 -0.39 -14.69
N ARG A 64 -5.96 -0.65 -13.41
CA ARG A 64 -5.10 -1.41 -12.49
C ARG A 64 -4.93 -2.87 -12.92
N GLN A 65 -6.02 -3.53 -13.34
CA GLN A 65 -5.96 -4.90 -13.84
C GLN A 65 -5.10 -4.99 -15.11
N LEU A 66 -5.31 -4.09 -16.08
CA LEU A 66 -4.50 -4.02 -17.31
C LEU A 66 -3.02 -3.75 -17.00
N SER A 67 -2.73 -2.80 -16.10
CA SER A 67 -1.36 -2.52 -15.66
C SER A 67 -0.70 -3.74 -15.00
N SER A 68 -1.46 -4.55 -14.25
CA SER A 68 -0.95 -5.78 -13.63
C SER A 68 -0.57 -6.86 -14.65
N LEU A 69 -1.16 -6.80 -15.85
CA LEU A 69 -0.86 -7.64 -17.02
C LEU A 69 0.19 -7.02 -17.96
N SER A 70 0.97 -6.06 -17.45
CA SER A 70 2.07 -5.38 -18.15
C SER A 70 1.67 -4.36 -19.22
N PHE A 71 0.38 -4.00 -19.35
CA PHE A 71 -0.07 -2.95 -20.28
C PHE A 71 0.13 -1.55 -19.67
N LEU A 72 1.37 -1.07 -19.58
CA LEU A 72 1.70 0.11 -18.76
C LEU A 72 1.27 1.45 -19.33
N THR A 73 0.99 1.52 -20.64
CA THR A 73 0.50 2.73 -21.27
C THR A 73 -1.01 2.75 -21.40
N ASN A 74 -1.72 1.80 -20.78
CA ASN A 74 -3.18 1.76 -20.88
C ASN A 74 -3.80 3.01 -20.23
N SER A 75 -4.84 3.55 -20.86
CA SER A 75 -5.57 4.73 -20.39
C SER A 75 -7.04 4.63 -20.74
N ALA A 76 -7.89 5.24 -19.91
CA ALA A 76 -9.25 5.58 -20.31
C ALA A 76 -9.19 6.94 -21.02
N ASP A 77 -9.53 6.98 -22.29
CA ASP A 77 -9.37 8.18 -23.13
C ASP A 77 -10.61 9.06 -23.07
N SER A 78 -11.79 8.45 -23.26
CA SER A 78 -13.06 9.17 -23.30
C SER A 78 -14.20 8.31 -22.80
N ILE A 79 -15.25 8.96 -22.32
CA ILE A 79 -16.49 8.30 -21.90
C ILE A 79 -17.63 8.98 -22.64
N ILE A 80 -18.39 8.20 -23.39
CA ILE A 80 -19.63 8.66 -24.02
C ILE A 80 -20.78 8.22 -23.11
N VAL A 81 -21.62 9.19 -22.78
CA VAL A 81 -22.74 9.03 -21.86
C VAL A 81 -24.04 9.30 -22.62
N ASP A 82 -24.95 8.34 -22.58
CA ASP A 82 -26.36 8.48 -22.96
C ASP A 82 -27.26 8.26 -21.73
N SER A 83 -28.58 8.38 -21.89
CA SER A 83 -29.64 8.27 -20.88
C SER A 83 -29.54 7.06 -19.94
N SER A 84 -28.99 5.93 -20.39
CA SER A 84 -28.82 4.71 -19.58
C SER A 84 -27.60 3.85 -19.93
N ASN A 85 -26.77 4.31 -20.87
CA ASN A 85 -25.61 3.57 -21.38
C ASN A 85 -24.36 4.43 -21.33
N PHE A 86 -23.30 3.89 -20.73
CA PHE A 86 -21.97 4.47 -20.75
C PHE A 86 -21.04 3.60 -21.61
N VAL A 87 -20.34 4.23 -22.54
CA VAL A 87 -19.30 3.59 -23.34
C VAL A 87 -17.98 4.25 -22.96
N ALA A 88 -17.11 3.50 -22.28
CA ALA A 88 -15.76 3.95 -21.98
C ALA A 88 -14.80 3.43 -23.03
N TYR A 89 -14.06 4.34 -23.64
CA TYR A 89 -13.04 4.06 -24.64
C TYR A 89 -11.67 4.04 -23.97
N PHE A 90 -10.93 2.96 -24.18
CA PHE A 90 -9.61 2.76 -23.64
C PHE A 90 -8.57 2.68 -24.75
N HIS A 91 -7.37 3.17 -24.46
CA HIS A 91 -6.16 2.74 -25.13
C HIS A 91 -5.58 1.57 -24.35
N LEU A 92 -5.34 0.41 -24.98
CA LEU A 92 -4.73 -0.75 -24.34
C LEU A 92 -3.21 -0.63 -24.29
N GLY A 93 -2.60 -0.24 -25.41
CA GLY A 93 -1.16 -0.26 -25.61
C GLY A 93 -0.58 -1.67 -25.73
N LYS A 94 0.74 -1.78 -25.70
CA LYS A 94 1.46 -3.05 -25.77
C LYS A 94 1.95 -3.48 -24.39
N GLN A 95 2.16 -4.79 -24.22
CA GLN A 95 2.79 -5.32 -23.01
C GLN A 95 4.25 -4.90 -22.91
N TYR A 96 4.64 -4.43 -21.73
CA TYR A 96 6.00 -4.09 -21.40
C TYR A 96 6.74 -5.27 -20.79
N LYS A 97 8.03 -5.40 -21.13
CA LYS A 97 8.92 -6.40 -20.52
C LYS A 97 10.17 -5.76 -19.95
N TRP A 98 10.74 -6.37 -18.93
CA TRP A 98 12.06 -6.01 -18.43
C TRP A 98 13.14 -6.51 -19.39
N THR A 99 14.10 -5.67 -19.72
CA THR A 99 15.37 -6.06 -20.37
C THR A 99 16.50 -6.14 -19.36
N SER A 100 16.50 -5.27 -18.34
CA SER A 100 17.48 -5.32 -17.26
C SER A 100 17.00 -4.54 -16.04
N LEU A 101 16.97 -5.21 -14.89
CA LEU A 101 16.76 -4.56 -13.58
C LEU A 101 18.08 -4.65 -12.81
N ARG A 102 18.88 -3.58 -12.86
CA ARG A 102 20.20 -3.55 -12.21
C ARG A 102 20.03 -3.30 -10.73
N THR A 103 20.87 -3.92 -9.90
CA THR A 103 20.81 -3.83 -8.43
C THR A 103 22.17 -3.49 -7.81
N GLN A 104 23.06 -2.85 -8.56
CA GLN A 104 24.47 -2.61 -8.20
C GLN A 104 24.70 -1.87 -6.88
N THR A 105 23.68 -1.17 -6.36
CA THR A 105 23.75 -0.46 -5.07
C THR A 105 23.47 -1.36 -3.86
N ILE A 106 22.96 -2.57 -4.10
CA ILE A 106 22.61 -3.55 -3.08
C ILE A 106 23.72 -4.60 -3.02
N ASP A 107 24.18 -4.92 -1.81
CA ASP A 107 25.23 -5.92 -1.60
C ASP A 107 24.78 -7.31 -2.08
N GLU A 108 25.64 -8.04 -2.80
CA GLU A 108 25.31 -9.36 -3.37
C GLU A 108 24.88 -10.38 -2.30
N GLY A 109 25.50 -10.33 -1.12
CA GLY A 109 25.12 -11.17 0.02
C GLY A 109 23.69 -10.89 0.51
N VAL A 110 23.19 -9.66 0.36
CA VAL A 110 21.80 -9.31 0.68
C VAL A 110 20.88 -9.85 -0.40
N LEU A 111 21.21 -9.64 -1.67
CA LEU A 111 20.45 -10.15 -2.83
C LEU A 111 20.24 -11.67 -2.74
N SER A 112 21.31 -12.40 -2.39
CA SER A 112 21.26 -13.85 -2.18
C SER A 112 20.31 -14.24 -1.03
N LYS A 113 20.42 -13.58 0.13
CA LYS A 113 19.56 -13.83 1.30
C LYS A 113 18.07 -13.59 1.03
N ILE A 114 17.73 -12.58 0.23
CA ILE A 114 16.33 -12.27 -0.12
C ILE A 114 15.80 -13.06 -1.33
N GLY A 115 16.67 -13.87 -1.96
CA GLY A 115 16.33 -14.74 -3.09
C GLY A 115 16.19 -14.00 -4.43
N PHE A 116 16.87 -12.87 -4.60
CA PHE A 116 16.89 -12.17 -5.88
C PHE A 116 17.70 -12.96 -6.92
N ARG A 117 17.20 -12.99 -8.16
CA ARG A 117 17.88 -13.61 -9.31
C ARG A 117 17.53 -12.85 -10.58
N ASP A 118 18.53 -12.42 -11.34
CA ASP A 118 18.32 -11.66 -12.59
C ASP A 118 17.41 -12.36 -13.59
N LYS A 119 17.51 -13.70 -13.67
CA LYS A 119 16.70 -14.55 -14.56
C LYS A 119 15.19 -14.46 -14.31
N LEU A 120 14.77 -14.01 -13.12
CA LEU A 120 13.35 -13.82 -12.78
C LEU A 120 12.77 -12.52 -13.38
N TYR A 121 13.62 -11.61 -13.82
CA TYR A 121 13.24 -10.31 -14.38
C TYR A 121 13.61 -10.19 -15.86
N ASN A 122 14.82 -10.61 -16.23
CA ASN A 122 15.32 -10.42 -17.59
C ASN A 122 14.42 -11.10 -18.65
N ASN A 123 14.00 -10.33 -19.66
CA ASN A 123 13.09 -10.71 -20.73
C ASN A 123 11.73 -11.24 -20.26
N LYS A 124 11.30 -10.90 -19.04
CA LYS A 124 9.97 -11.25 -18.53
C LYS A 124 9.01 -10.06 -18.63
N PRO A 125 7.70 -10.30 -18.81
CA PRO A 125 6.69 -9.25 -18.72
C PRO A 125 6.84 -8.47 -17.40
N PHE A 126 6.67 -7.16 -17.48
CA PHE A 126 6.76 -6.31 -16.30
C PHE A 126 5.66 -6.70 -15.30
N ASN A 127 6.06 -6.96 -14.06
CA ASN A 127 5.14 -7.29 -13.00
C ASN A 127 5.34 -6.34 -11.81
N GLN A 128 4.41 -5.41 -11.63
CA GLN A 128 4.48 -4.42 -10.56
C GLN A 128 4.49 -5.07 -9.17
N LYS A 129 3.70 -6.12 -8.97
CA LYS A 129 3.64 -6.84 -7.68
C LYS A 129 4.96 -7.53 -7.37
N GLN A 130 5.61 -8.11 -8.38
CA GLN A 130 6.92 -8.73 -8.22
C GLN A 130 7.98 -7.69 -7.82
N LEU A 131 8.02 -6.53 -8.49
CA LEU A 131 8.94 -5.44 -8.17
C LEU A 131 8.69 -4.90 -6.75
N HIS A 132 7.42 -4.65 -6.41
CA HIS A 132 7.04 -4.19 -5.07
C HIS A 132 7.45 -5.19 -3.99
N ASN A 133 7.15 -6.49 -4.18
CA ASN A 133 7.58 -7.52 -3.24
C ASN A 133 9.11 -7.60 -3.08
N PHE A 134 9.85 -7.34 -4.16
CA PHE A 134 11.30 -7.24 -4.07
C PHE A 134 11.74 -6.03 -3.25
N TYR A 135 11.12 -4.86 -3.45
CA TYR A 135 11.40 -3.66 -2.66
C TYR A 135 11.13 -3.87 -1.18
N GLU A 136 9.98 -4.44 -0.84
CA GLU A 136 9.61 -4.78 0.54
C GLU A 136 10.64 -5.71 1.19
N LYS A 137 11.14 -6.72 0.45
CA LYS A 137 12.17 -7.62 0.98
C LYS A 137 13.51 -6.93 1.23
N VAL A 138 13.92 -6.03 0.33
CA VAL A 138 15.16 -5.25 0.49
C VAL A 138 15.05 -4.30 1.68
N ILE A 139 13.96 -3.52 1.76
CA ILE A 139 13.70 -2.61 2.88
C ILE A 139 13.65 -3.40 4.19
N ALA A 140 12.83 -4.45 4.25
CA ALA A 140 12.70 -5.26 5.46
C ALA A 140 14.03 -5.88 5.89
N PHE A 141 14.91 -6.26 4.95
CA PHE A 141 16.24 -6.72 5.31
C PHE A 141 17.02 -5.60 6.03
N TYR A 142 17.11 -4.40 5.46
CA TYR A 142 17.88 -3.31 6.04
C TYR A 142 17.27 -2.78 7.35
N GLU A 143 15.94 -2.64 7.44
CA GLU A 143 15.22 -2.29 8.68
C GLU A 143 15.46 -3.28 9.83
N ASN A 144 15.67 -4.56 9.50
CA ASN A 144 15.99 -5.60 10.48
C ASN A 144 17.49 -5.70 10.82
N ASN A 145 18.33 -4.91 10.15
CA ASN A 145 19.79 -4.88 10.33
C ASN A 145 20.30 -3.47 10.68
N GLY A 146 19.49 -2.69 11.41
CA GLY A 146 19.91 -1.41 11.96
C GLY A 146 19.58 -0.18 11.11
N TYR A 147 18.88 -0.31 9.98
CA TYR A 147 18.59 0.83 9.08
C TYR A 147 17.08 1.10 8.97
N PRO A 148 16.44 1.68 10.01
CA PRO A 148 14.98 1.94 10.07
C PRO A 148 14.48 2.90 9.00
N PHE A 149 15.36 3.69 8.41
CA PHE A 149 15.02 4.69 7.39
C PHE A 149 15.56 4.31 6.02
N ALA A 150 15.86 3.03 5.77
CA ALA A 150 16.30 2.60 4.46
C ALA A 150 15.22 2.90 3.40
N SER A 151 15.61 3.52 2.29
CA SER A 151 14.72 3.89 1.19
C SER A 151 15.20 3.29 -0.11
N ILE A 152 14.25 2.76 -0.89
CA ILE A 152 14.55 2.17 -2.20
C ILE A 152 13.79 2.93 -3.28
N ARG A 153 14.46 3.19 -4.40
CA ARG A 153 13.85 3.80 -5.58
C ARG A 153 14.27 3.11 -6.86
N LEU A 154 13.44 3.27 -7.89
CA LEU A 154 13.82 2.97 -9.26
C LEU A 154 14.42 4.23 -9.87
N ASP A 155 15.67 4.14 -10.30
CA ASP A 155 16.44 5.20 -10.92
C ASP A 155 16.83 4.79 -12.36
N SER A 156 17.24 5.75 -13.18
CA SER A 156 17.80 5.52 -14.52
C SER A 156 16.89 4.65 -15.39
N VAL A 157 15.58 4.90 -15.31
CA VAL A 157 14.57 4.16 -16.07
C VAL A 157 14.66 4.54 -17.53
N VAL A 158 14.89 3.54 -18.38
CA VAL A 158 14.87 3.69 -19.84
C VAL A 158 13.73 2.88 -20.40
N VAL A 159 12.87 3.58 -21.15
CA VAL A 159 11.71 3.00 -21.83
C VAL A 159 11.96 3.08 -23.34
N LYS A 160 12.09 1.93 -24.01
CA LYS A 160 12.32 1.88 -25.46
C LYS A 160 11.65 0.65 -26.07
N HIS A 161 10.88 0.82 -27.14
CA HIS A 161 10.22 -0.27 -27.86
C HIS A 161 9.51 -1.29 -26.94
N ASN A 162 8.67 -0.81 -26.01
CA ASN A 162 7.92 -1.65 -25.06
C ASN A 162 8.81 -2.49 -24.14
N THR A 163 10.04 -2.04 -23.93
CA THR A 163 10.96 -2.61 -22.96
C THR A 163 11.34 -1.59 -21.91
N LEU A 164 11.61 -2.10 -20.71
CA LEU A 164 12.04 -1.35 -19.55
C LEU A 164 13.41 -1.82 -19.11
N SER A 165 14.30 -0.88 -18.85
CA SER A 165 15.45 -1.13 -18.00
C SER A 165 15.53 -0.07 -16.91
N GLY A 166 16.17 -0.41 -15.80
CA GLY A 166 16.32 0.52 -14.69
C GLY A 166 17.38 0.06 -13.70
N LEU A 167 17.75 0.96 -12.80
CA LEU A 167 18.61 0.70 -11.66
C LEU A 167 17.77 0.80 -10.39
N VAL A 168 17.80 -0.24 -9.58
CA VAL A 168 17.29 -0.17 -8.21
C VAL A 168 18.37 0.43 -7.34
N HIS A 169 18.05 1.56 -6.73
CA HIS A 169 18.93 2.31 -5.86
C HIS A 169 18.45 2.19 -4.41
N ILE A 170 19.31 1.69 -3.53
CA ILE A 170 19.07 1.64 -2.08
C ILE A 170 19.88 2.72 -1.37
N GLU A 171 19.21 3.51 -0.54
CA GLU A 171 19.82 4.42 0.42
C GLU A 171 19.59 3.86 1.81
N LYS A 172 20.65 3.34 2.43
CA LYS A 172 20.57 2.73 3.77
C LYS A 172 20.29 3.78 4.86
N ASN A 173 20.67 5.04 4.63
CA ASN A 173 20.69 6.10 5.63
C ASN A 173 21.51 5.71 6.88
N ASN A 174 21.23 6.28 8.05
CA ASN A 174 22.01 6.06 9.26
C ASN A 174 21.77 4.66 9.85
N LEU A 175 22.83 4.10 10.46
CA LEU A 175 22.73 2.92 11.31
C LEU A 175 22.25 3.33 12.72
N TYR A 176 21.25 2.63 13.23
CA TYR A 176 20.64 2.85 14.53
C TYR A 176 20.87 1.67 15.47
N LYS A 177 21.15 2.01 16.72
CA LYS A 177 21.18 1.08 17.85
C LYS A 177 20.15 1.47 18.89
N ILE A 178 19.70 0.48 19.65
CA ILE A 178 18.87 0.70 20.83
C ILE A 178 19.75 1.31 21.92
N ASP A 179 19.55 2.59 22.24
CA ASP A 179 20.26 3.28 23.32
C ASP A 179 19.68 2.88 24.69
N SER A 180 18.35 2.91 24.81
CA SER A 180 17.67 2.64 26.07
C SER A 180 16.28 2.07 25.86
N VAL A 181 15.93 1.10 26.70
CA VAL A 181 14.56 0.57 26.83
C VAL A 181 14.01 0.99 28.20
N ILE A 182 13.11 1.97 28.19
CA ILE A 182 12.54 2.57 29.39
C ILE A 182 11.15 2.00 29.62
N ILE A 183 10.97 1.35 30.76
CA ILE A 183 9.69 0.82 31.20
C ILE A 183 9.16 1.73 32.30
N LYS A 184 7.92 2.20 32.13
CA LYS A 184 7.22 3.07 33.09
C LYS A 184 5.88 2.47 33.46
N GLY A 185 5.31 2.93 34.56
CA GLY A 185 3.94 2.62 34.97
C GLY A 185 3.89 1.84 36.28
N THR A 186 2.84 1.03 36.47
CA THR A 186 2.53 0.35 37.75
C THR A 186 2.75 -1.17 37.69
N ALA A 187 3.33 -1.69 36.61
CA ALA A 187 3.67 -3.11 36.52
C ALA A 187 4.70 -3.49 37.60
N THR A 188 4.45 -4.58 38.31
CA THR A 188 5.29 -5.05 39.44
C THR A 188 6.42 -5.98 38.99
N VAL A 189 6.78 -5.94 37.72
CA VAL A 189 7.72 -6.88 37.07
C VAL A 189 9.01 -6.14 36.78
N SER A 190 10.15 -6.81 36.93
CA SER A 190 11.43 -6.17 36.69
C SER A 190 11.63 -5.77 35.23
N ASP A 191 12.25 -4.63 35.02
CA ASP A 191 12.59 -4.13 33.68
C ASP A 191 13.40 -5.16 32.88
N GLN A 192 14.34 -5.84 33.54
CA GLN A 192 15.16 -6.87 32.92
C GLN A 192 14.33 -8.05 32.40
N TYR A 193 13.30 -8.47 33.12
CA TYR A 193 12.40 -9.52 32.68
C TYR A 193 11.68 -9.10 31.40
N ILE A 194 11.12 -7.89 31.37
CA ILE A 194 10.41 -7.36 30.20
C ILE A 194 11.34 -7.26 29.00
N LYS A 195 12.55 -6.68 29.15
CA LYS A 195 13.57 -6.56 28.08
C LYS A 195 13.95 -7.93 27.51
N ASN A 196 14.21 -8.92 28.38
CA ASN A 196 14.53 -10.28 27.96
C ASN A 196 13.35 -10.94 27.21
N TYR A 197 12.12 -10.71 27.68
CA TYR A 197 10.92 -11.30 27.11
C TYR A 197 10.60 -10.73 25.71
N ILE A 198 10.70 -9.42 25.54
CA ILE A 198 10.58 -8.79 24.21
C ILE A 198 11.81 -9.03 23.33
N ARG A 199 12.92 -9.55 23.90
CA ARG A 199 14.21 -9.82 23.25
C ARG A 199 14.81 -8.57 22.59
N ILE A 200 14.80 -7.46 23.33
CA ILE A 200 15.41 -6.20 22.91
C ILE A 200 16.19 -5.66 24.10
N LYS A 201 17.48 -5.38 23.89
CA LYS A 201 18.42 -4.89 24.90
C LYS A 201 19.10 -3.61 24.42
N GLU A 202 19.69 -2.90 25.36
CA GLU A 202 20.58 -1.79 25.04
C GLU A 202 21.76 -2.24 24.18
N ASN A 203 22.21 -1.37 23.30
CA ASN A 203 23.27 -1.54 22.30
C ASN A 203 22.99 -2.57 21.18
N ASP A 204 21.82 -3.22 21.17
CA ASP A 204 21.36 -4.03 20.04
C ASP A 204 21.21 -3.16 18.78
N LEU A 205 21.48 -3.73 17.61
CA LEU A 205 21.08 -3.09 16.35
C LEU A 205 19.56 -2.94 16.30
N TYR A 206 19.08 -1.83 15.75
CA TYR A 206 17.65 -1.66 15.52
C TYR A 206 17.12 -2.81 14.65
N ASN A 207 15.98 -3.39 15.06
CA ASN A 207 15.31 -4.45 14.34
C ASN A 207 13.81 -4.20 14.31
N GLU A 208 13.31 -3.78 13.15
CA GLU A 208 11.89 -3.44 12.98
C GLU A 208 10.97 -4.61 13.32
N SER A 209 11.31 -5.84 12.92
CA SER A 209 10.48 -7.00 13.25
C SER A 209 10.39 -7.26 14.74
N ALA A 210 11.45 -7.03 15.51
CA ALA A 210 11.42 -7.18 16.97
C ALA A 210 10.57 -6.08 17.60
N VAL A 211 10.74 -4.84 17.15
CA VAL A 211 9.97 -3.66 17.60
C VAL A 211 8.47 -3.86 17.35
N ARG A 212 8.07 -4.25 16.13
CA ARG A 212 6.64 -4.51 15.80
C ARG A 212 6.02 -5.65 16.63
N LYS A 213 6.84 -6.60 17.10
CA LYS A 213 6.37 -7.75 17.90
C LYS A 213 6.28 -7.45 19.40
N MET A 214 6.79 -6.31 19.89
CA MET A 214 6.79 -5.99 21.33
C MET A 214 5.39 -6.07 21.93
N SER A 215 4.41 -5.38 21.32
CA SER A 215 3.04 -5.37 21.84
C SER A 215 2.37 -6.74 21.83
N THR A 216 2.59 -7.54 20.79
CA THR A 216 2.07 -8.91 20.74
C THR A 216 2.65 -9.73 21.89
N ARG A 217 3.96 -9.63 22.13
CA ARG A 217 4.59 -10.32 23.26
C ARG A 217 4.01 -9.85 24.58
N ILE A 218 3.96 -8.55 24.88
CA ILE A 218 3.42 -8.08 26.16
C ILE A 218 1.98 -8.59 26.41
N LYS A 219 1.15 -8.68 25.36
CA LYS A 219 -0.21 -9.26 25.47
C LYS A 219 -0.24 -10.73 25.87
N GLU A 220 0.80 -11.50 25.56
CA GLU A 220 0.95 -12.91 25.94
C GLU A 220 1.24 -13.07 27.45
N LEU A 221 1.67 -12.01 28.15
CA LEU A 221 1.92 -12.06 29.59
C LEU A 221 0.60 -12.02 30.40
N PRO A 222 0.42 -12.90 31.39
CA PRO A 222 -0.81 -12.93 32.17
C PRO A 222 -0.90 -11.84 33.25
N PHE A 223 0.22 -11.22 33.64
CA PHE A 223 0.30 -10.29 34.78
C PHE A 223 0.67 -8.84 34.39
N VAL A 224 0.95 -8.57 33.11
CA VAL A 224 1.26 -7.22 32.58
C VAL A 224 0.30 -6.88 31.46
N ALA A 225 -0.07 -5.60 31.38
CA ALA A 225 -0.76 -5.06 30.22
C ALA A 225 -0.12 -3.74 29.77
N GLU A 226 -0.16 -3.48 28.46
CA GLU A 226 0.20 -2.18 27.91
C GLU A 226 -0.89 -1.16 28.23
N VAL A 227 -0.50 0.02 28.72
CA VAL A 227 -1.40 1.17 28.86
C VAL A 227 -1.63 1.83 27.50
N GLN A 228 -0.60 1.84 26.65
CA GLN A 228 -0.61 2.37 25.29
C GLN A 228 0.47 1.67 24.45
N PRO A 229 0.40 1.74 23.11
CA PRO A 229 1.46 1.22 22.24
C PRO A 229 2.85 1.79 22.60
N PRO A 230 3.91 0.98 22.51
CA PRO A 230 5.28 1.45 22.72
C PRO A 230 5.62 2.63 21.82
N LYS A 231 6.33 3.62 22.36
CA LYS A 231 6.82 4.76 21.60
C LYS A 231 8.30 4.58 21.31
N ILE A 232 8.69 4.79 20.06
CA ILE A 232 10.06 4.71 19.58
C ILE A 232 10.50 6.12 19.20
N TYR A 233 11.56 6.59 19.84
CA TYR A 233 12.16 7.89 19.58
C TYR A 233 13.49 7.68 18.88
N PHE A 234 13.66 8.32 17.73
CA PHE A 234 14.91 8.32 16.98
C PHE A 234 15.64 9.65 17.21
N ASN A 235 16.91 9.56 17.56
CA ASN A 235 17.87 10.65 17.59
C ASN A 235 18.88 10.49 16.43
N GLU A 236 20.02 11.19 16.42
CA GLU A 236 20.91 11.19 15.23
C GLU A 236 21.40 9.79 14.81
N LYS A 237 21.74 8.92 15.79
CA LYS A 237 22.22 7.54 15.54
C LYS A 237 21.70 6.49 16.54
N ASN A 238 20.77 6.90 17.40
CA ASN A 238 20.31 6.09 18.52
C ASN A 238 18.78 5.99 18.51
N THR A 239 18.28 5.01 19.25
CA THR A 239 16.85 4.77 19.42
C THR A 239 16.52 4.55 20.89
N LYS A 240 15.53 5.28 21.38
CA LYS A 240 14.97 5.09 22.73
C LYS A 240 13.58 4.48 22.61
N ILE A 241 13.36 3.36 23.30
CA ILE A 241 12.05 2.69 23.39
C ILE A 241 11.42 3.04 24.73
N VAL A 242 10.16 3.48 24.72
CA VAL A 242 9.39 3.77 25.93
C VAL A 242 8.13 2.94 25.95
N MET A 243 8.01 2.07 26.95
CA MET A 243 6.84 1.24 27.21
C MET A 243 6.14 1.70 28.48
N LEU A 244 4.82 1.87 28.43
CA LEU A 244 4.00 2.19 29.59
C LEU A 244 3.17 0.96 29.95
N LEU A 245 3.53 0.30 31.04
CA LEU A 245 3.00 -0.99 31.45
C LEU A 245 2.29 -0.88 32.80
N LYS A 246 1.19 -1.61 32.96
CA LYS A 246 0.46 -1.71 34.23
C LYS A 246 0.31 -3.17 34.65
N LYS A 247 0.07 -3.39 35.93
CA LYS A 247 -0.40 -4.68 36.43
C LYS A 247 -1.76 -4.99 35.80
N LYS A 248 -1.94 -6.23 35.37
CA LYS A 248 -3.22 -6.71 34.85
C LYS A 248 -4.20 -7.03 35.98
#